data_AF-A0A023G0G3-F1
#
_entry.id   AF-A0A023G0G3-F1
#
_cell.length_a   1.000
_cell.length_b   1.000
_cell.length_c   1.000
_cell.angle_alpha   90.00
_cell.angle_beta   90.00
_cell.angle_gamma   90.00
#
_symmetry.space_group_name_H-M   'P 1'
#
loop_
_entity.id
_entity.type
_entity.pdbx_description
1 polymer ?
#
loop_
_entity_poly.entity_id
_entity_poly.type
_entity_poly.pdbx_seq_one_letter_code
_entity_poly.pdbx_strand_id
1 'polypeptide(L)'
;MVGLLTKTGLCLMLVLPILGALAEEGRLFRIPAQAFSNEAWFRPLPCLNGGVRYNGTCACPPGFYGLLCGFRAWACALPCQNGGTCDNWKCVCPPGFYGEFCEYRS
;
A
#
# COMPACT_ATOMS: atom_id res chain seq x y z
N MET A 1 47.95 5.30 26.00
CA MET A 1 47.62 5.84 27.34
C MET A 1 47.48 7.35 27.23
N VAL A 2 46.26 7.86 27.04
CA VAL A 2 45.78 9.20 27.47
C VAL A 2 44.25 9.07 27.36
N GLY A 3 43.37 9.28 28.33
CA GLY A 3 43.42 9.61 29.75
C GLY A 3 41.93 9.74 30.13
N LEU A 4 41.46 8.99 31.12
CA LEU A 4 40.09 9.13 31.63
C LEU A 4 39.99 10.40 32.50
N LEU A 5 38.93 11.18 32.24
CA LEU A 5 38.05 11.88 33.19
C LEU A 5 38.66 12.87 34.20
N THR A 6 38.23 14.14 34.13
CA THR A 6 37.66 14.83 35.30
C THR A 6 36.61 15.89 34.91
N LYS A 7 35.34 15.50 35.12
CA LYS A 7 34.16 16.28 35.54
C LYS A 7 34.25 17.82 35.55
N THR A 8 33.36 18.47 34.79
CA THR A 8 32.28 19.33 35.32
C THR A 8 31.12 19.43 34.31
N GLY A 9 29.96 18.89 34.70
CA GLY A 9 28.61 19.25 34.24
C GLY A 9 28.33 19.44 32.75
N LEU A 10 27.83 18.39 32.07
CA LEU A 10 26.59 18.49 31.30
C LEU A 10 26.01 17.07 31.09
N CYS A 11 24.78 16.89 31.54
CA CYS A 11 23.99 15.67 31.45
C CYS A 11 23.54 15.47 29.99
N LEU A 12 24.26 14.66 29.20
CA LEU A 12 23.73 14.17 27.93
C LEU A 12 23.00 12.86 28.19
N MET A 13 21.68 13.00 28.29
CA MET A 13 20.70 11.97 28.58
C MET A 13 20.97 10.65 27.83
N LEU A 14 21.45 9.66 28.59
CA LEU A 14 21.17 8.26 28.35
C LEU A 14 19.66 8.06 28.50
N VAL A 15 18.95 7.87 27.39
CA VAL A 15 17.68 7.16 27.38
C VAL A 15 17.70 6.19 26.22
N LEU A 16 18.05 4.95 26.52
CA LEU A 16 17.67 3.79 25.72
C LEU A 16 16.14 3.75 25.64
N PRO A 17 15.48 3.78 24.47
CA PRO A 17 14.16 3.23 24.34
C PRO A 17 14.31 1.75 24.00
N ILE A 18 14.00 0.96 25.01
CA ILE A 18 13.79 -0.47 25.01
C ILE A 18 12.65 -0.79 24.01
N LEU A 19 12.73 -1.93 23.33
CA LEU A 19 11.63 -2.64 22.64
C LEU A 19 10.97 -1.92 21.44
N GLY A 20 11.52 -2.14 20.24
CA GLY A 20 10.83 -2.00 18.97
C GLY A 20 10.87 -3.26 18.09
N ALA A 21 11.32 -4.40 18.64
CA ALA A 21 11.14 -5.70 18.02
C ALA A 21 9.79 -6.26 18.48
N LEU A 22 8.72 -5.91 17.75
CA LEU A 22 7.50 -6.71 17.76
C LEU A 22 7.53 -7.53 16.48
N ALA A 23 8.01 -8.76 16.64
CA ALA A 23 7.75 -9.82 15.69
C ALA A 23 6.29 -10.23 15.85
N GLU A 24 5.44 -9.86 14.89
CA GLU A 24 4.17 -10.54 14.69
C GLU A 24 4.14 -11.11 13.26
N GLU A 25 4.16 -12.44 13.20
CA GLU A 25 3.76 -13.29 12.08
C GLU A 25 4.55 -13.19 10.76
N GLY A 26 5.78 -13.71 10.76
CA GLY A 26 6.19 -14.71 9.76
C GLY A 26 6.25 -14.35 8.26
N ARG A 27 6.11 -13.09 7.83
CA ARG A 27 6.34 -12.69 6.41
C ARG A 27 7.58 -11.81 6.27
N LEU A 28 8.69 -12.43 5.88
CA LEU A 28 9.83 -11.73 5.30
C LEU A 28 9.39 -11.13 3.96
N PHE A 29 9.05 -9.84 3.94
CA PHE A 29 9.13 -9.09 2.71
C PHE A 29 10.62 -8.90 2.40
N ARG A 30 11.12 -9.57 1.35
CA ARG A 30 12.45 -9.27 0.79
C ARG A 30 12.41 -7.86 0.23
N ILE A 31 12.77 -6.88 1.06
CA ILE A 31 13.11 -5.55 0.58
C ILE A 31 14.57 -5.63 0.13
N PRO A 32 14.90 -5.41 -1.15
CA PRO A 32 16.29 -5.40 -1.59
C PRO A 32 17.05 -4.33 -0.79
N ALA A 33 18.26 -4.67 -0.35
CA ALA A 33 19.14 -3.86 0.50
C ALA A 33 19.60 -2.51 -0.14
N GLN A 34 19.01 -2.12 -1.26
CA GLN A 34 19.28 -0.88 -1.98
C GLN A 34 18.35 0.28 -1.55
N ALA A 35 17.45 0.07 -0.58
CA ALA A 35 16.55 1.10 -0.06
C ALA A 35 17.14 1.98 1.06
N PHE A 36 18.48 2.00 1.20
CA PHE A 36 19.18 2.76 2.26
C PHE A 36 20.20 3.78 1.72
N SER A 37 20.00 4.29 0.50
CA SER A 37 20.62 5.54 0.07
C SER A 37 19.56 6.63 -0.05
N ASN A 38 19.81 7.70 0.68
CA ASN A 38 19.11 8.99 0.73
C ASN A 38 18.50 9.32 -0.65
N GLU A 39 17.16 9.40 -0.71
CA GLU A 39 16.27 9.96 -1.76
C GLU A 39 14.98 9.14 -2.02
N ALA A 40 14.79 7.97 -1.40
CA ALA A 40 13.58 7.14 -1.61
C ALA A 40 12.46 7.29 -0.54
N TRP A 41 12.72 7.98 0.58
CA TRP A 41 11.81 8.01 1.73
C TRP A 41 10.62 8.98 1.60
N PHE A 42 10.72 9.96 0.70
CA PHE A 42 9.68 10.96 0.47
C PHE A 42 9.00 10.84 -0.90
N ARG A 43 9.34 9.84 -1.71
CA ARG A 43 8.66 9.68 -3.00
C ARG A 43 7.29 9.09 -2.73
N PRO A 44 6.19 9.82 -3.00
CA PRO A 44 4.87 9.26 -2.83
C PRO A 44 4.76 8.04 -3.73
N LEU A 45 4.44 6.87 -3.17
CA LEU A 45 4.35 5.66 -3.98
C LEU A 45 3.34 5.90 -5.13
N PRO A 46 3.67 5.45 -6.36
CA PRO A 46 2.78 5.62 -7.48
C PRO A 46 1.53 4.76 -7.28
N CYS A 47 0.40 5.25 -7.78
CA CYS A 47 -0.81 4.42 -7.88
C CYS A 47 -0.54 3.30 -8.89
N LEU A 48 -0.95 2.08 -8.54
CA LEU A 48 -0.78 0.89 -9.36
C LEU A 48 -2.03 0.64 -10.21
N ASN A 49 -1.92 -0.28 -11.17
CA ASN A 49 -3.05 -0.79 -11.97
C ASN A 49 -3.89 0.30 -12.67
N GLY A 50 -3.27 1.42 -13.07
CA GLY A 50 -3.97 2.51 -13.74
C GLY A 50 -4.70 3.48 -12.82
N GLY A 51 -4.48 3.41 -11.50
CA GLY A 51 -4.99 4.41 -10.55
C GLY A 51 -4.45 5.81 -10.82
N VAL A 52 -5.28 6.81 -10.56
CA VAL A 52 -4.95 8.24 -10.76
C VAL A 52 -4.75 8.89 -9.40
N ARG A 53 -3.69 9.69 -9.27
CA ARG A 53 -3.42 10.43 -8.03
C ARG A 53 -4.35 11.64 -7.92
N TYR A 54 -5.09 11.72 -6.82
CA TYR A 54 -5.96 12.84 -6.49
C TYR A 54 -5.74 13.26 -5.03
N ASN A 55 -5.29 14.50 -4.82
CA ASN A 55 -5.04 15.10 -3.51
C ASN A 55 -4.22 14.21 -2.54
N GLY A 56 -3.15 13.59 -3.02
CA GLY A 56 -2.29 12.72 -2.21
C GLY A 56 -2.78 11.28 -2.03
N THR A 57 -3.98 10.95 -2.52
CA THR A 57 -4.59 9.61 -2.47
C THR A 57 -4.74 9.04 -3.88
N CYS A 58 -4.88 7.72 -4.01
CA CYS A 58 -5.15 7.09 -5.31
C CYS A 58 -6.65 6.88 -5.52
N ALA A 59 -7.18 7.42 -6.62
CA ALA A 59 -8.47 7.04 -7.16
C ALA A 59 -8.27 5.76 -7.98
N CYS A 60 -8.84 4.66 -7.50
CA CYS A 60 -8.67 3.36 -8.13
C CYS A 60 -9.67 3.15 -9.27
N PRO A 61 -9.25 2.50 -10.38
CA PRO A 61 -10.18 2.07 -11.41
C PRO A 61 -11.08 0.94 -10.88
N PRO A 62 -12.19 0.66 -11.57
CA PRO A 62 -13.06 -0.48 -11.24
C PRO A 62 -12.27 -1.76 -11.06
N GLY A 63 -12.57 -2.50 -9.99
CA GLY A 63 -11.89 -3.75 -9.67
C GLY A 63 -10.59 -3.65 -8.90
N PHE A 64 -10.15 -2.45 -8.53
CA PHE A 64 -8.96 -2.27 -7.71
C PHE A 64 -9.26 -1.45 -6.45
N TYR A 65 -8.54 -1.75 -5.38
CA TYR A 65 -8.69 -1.07 -4.10
C TYR A 65 -7.39 -1.02 -3.30
N GLY A 66 -7.44 -0.34 -2.16
CA GLY A 66 -6.32 -0.06 -1.27
C GLY A 66 -5.61 1.26 -1.58
N LEU A 67 -4.72 1.67 -0.69
CA LEU A 67 -4.05 2.98 -0.72
C LEU A 67 -3.36 3.30 -2.06
N LEU A 68 -2.85 2.27 -2.73
CA LEU A 68 -2.12 2.36 -3.98
C LEU A 68 -2.79 1.58 -5.12
N CYS A 69 -4.06 1.16 -4.98
CA CYS A 69 -4.76 0.33 -5.97
C CYS A 69 -4.05 -1.00 -6.29
N GLY A 70 -3.28 -1.53 -5.34
CA GLY A 70 -2.51 -2.76 -5.50
C GLY A 70 -3.33 -4.04 -5.36
N PHE A 71 -4.52 -3.96 -4.74
CA PHE A 71 -5.37 -5.12 -4.52
C PHE A 71 -6.48 -5.18 -5.58
N ARG A 72 -6.72 -6.38 -6.11
CA ARG A 72 -7.83 -6.65 -7.03
C ARG A 72 -9.05 -7.07 -6.23
N ALA A 73 -10.16 -6.34 -6.40
CA ALA A 73 -11.45 -6.73 -5.86
C ALA A 73 -11.94 -7.97 -6.61
N TRP A 74 -12.50 -8.93 -5.88
CA TRP A 74 -13.26 -10.00 -6.51
C TRP A 74 -14.47 -9.37 -7.21
N ALA A 75 -14.90 -9.91 -8.36
CA ALA A 75 -15.88 -9.24 -9.21
C ALA A 75 -17.20 -8.95 -8.49
N CYS A 76 -17.55 -9.76 -7.49
CA CYS A 76 -18.74 -9.58 -6.66
C CYS A 76 -18.52 -8.82 -5.34
N ALA A 77 -17.28 -8.41 -5.03
CA ALA A 77 -17.01 -7.52 -3.89
C ALA A 77 -17.56 -6.13 -4.15
N LEU A 78 -17.53 -5.76 -5.43
CA LEU A 78 -18.09 -4.53 -5.96
C LEU A 78 -19.39 -4.90 -6.70
N PRO A 79 -20.40 -4.04 -6.65
CA PRO A 79 -21.62 -4.27 -7.42
C PRO A 79 -21.32 -4.26 -8.91
N CYS A 80 -21.80 -5.29 -9.62
CA CYS A 80 -21.79 -5.32 -11.08
C CYS A 80 -22.60 -4.12 -11.61
N GLN A 81 -21.98 -3.31 -12.46
CA GLN A 81 -22.58 -2.09 -13.00
C GLN A 81 -23.59 -2.43 -14.11
N ASN A 82 -24.37 -1.43 -14.52
CA ASN A 82 -25.28 -1.51 -15.66
C ASN A 82 -26.28 -2.69 -15.63
N GLY A 83 -26.68 -3.14 -14.44
CA GLY A 83 -27.61 -4.25 -14.26
C GLY A 83 -26.99 -5.64 -14.41
N GLY A 84 -25.66 -5.75 -14.34
CA GLY A 84 -24.98 -7.04 -14.27
C GLY A 84 -25.36 -7.83 -13.02
N THR A 85 -25.35 -9.16 -13.13
CA THR A 85 -25.63 -10.06 -12.01
C THR A 85 -24.34 -10.73 -11.56
N CYS A 86 -24.11 -10.83 -10.25
CA CYS A 86 -23.00 -11.63 -9.74
C CYS A 86 -23.36 -13.12 -9.83
N ASP A 87 -22.54 -13.91 -10.54
CA ASP A 87 -22.59 -15.37 -10.53
C ASP A 87 -21.17 -15.93 -10.39
N ASN A 88 -20.97 -16.90 -9.51
CA ASN A 88 -19.68 -17.58 -9.30
C ASN A 88 -18.46 -16.64 -9.20
N TRP A 89 -18.56 -15.58 -8.40
CA TRP A 89 -17.50 -14.57 -8.19
C TRP A 89 -17.14 -13.73 -9.44
N LYS A 90 -17.98 -13.75 -10.48
CA LYS A 90 -17.85 -13.00 -11.73
C LYS A 90 -19.13 -12.22 -12.03
N CYS A 91 -18.99 -11.07 -12.70
CA CYS A 91 -20.16 -10.36 -13.22
C CYS A 91 -20.61 -10.98 -14.54
N VAL A 92 -21.90 -11.29 -14.62
CA VAL A 92 -22.62 -11.65 -15.84
C VAL A 92 -23.25 -10.39 -16.38
N CYS A 93 -22.74 -9.91 -17.52
CA CYS A 93 -23.16 -8.65 -18.12
C CYS A 93 -24.39 -8.82 -19.03
N PRO A 94 -25.32 -7.85 -18.99
CA PRO A 94 -26.43 -7.84 -19.93
C PRO A 94 -25.94 -7.54 -21.36
N PRO A 95 -26.75 -7.86 -22.39
CA PRO A 95 -26.41 -7.58 -23.78
C PRO A 95 -26.05 -6.11 -23.99
N GLY A 96 -24.96 -5.85 -24.72
CA GLY A 96 -24.46 -4.51 -24.98
C GLY A 96 -23.50 -3.95 -23.93
N PHE A 97 -23.18 -4.71 -22.89
CA PHE A 97 -22.20 -4.33 -21.86
C PHE A 97 -21.11 -5.38 -21.70
N TYR A 98 -19.91 -4.94 -21.30
CA TYR A 98 -18.74 -5.79 -21.07
C TYR A 98 -17.80 -5.18 -20.03
N GLY A 99 -16.76 -5.94 -19.66
CA GLY A 99 -15.83 -5.59 -18.57
C GLY A 99 -15.95 -6.56 -17.40
N GLU A 100 -15.03 -6.46 -16.43
CA GLU A 100 -15.03 -7.33 -15.25
C GLU A 100 -16.19 -7.00 -14.29
N PHE A 101 -16.68 -5.76 -14.36
CA PHE A 101 -17.79 -5.22 -13.58
C PHE A 101 -18.91 -4.68 -14.47
N CYS A 102 -18.94 -5.06 -15.76
CA CYS A 102 -19.91 -4.57 -16.75
C CYS A 102 -19.91 -3.05 -16.93
N GLU A 103 -18.74 -2.42 -16.79
CA GLU A 103 -18.54 -0.97 -16.78
C GLU A 103 -18.49 -0.34 -18.18
N TYR A 104 -18.30 -1.13 -19.23
CA TYR A 104 -18.20 -0.67 -20.61
C TYR A 104 -19.44 -1.03 -21.44
N ARG A 105 -19.73 -0.23 -22.46
CA ARG A 105 -20.83 -0.43 -23.43
C ARG A 105 -20.25 -0.71 -24.82
N SER A 106 -20.77 -1.73 -25.51
CA SER A 106 -20.41 -2.09 -26.90
C SER A 106 -21.25 -1.34 -27.92
#